data_AF-A0A416E0W2-F1
#
_entry.id   AF-A0A416E0W2-F1
#
_cell.length_a   1.000
_cell.length_b   1.000
_cell.length_c   1.000
_cell.angle_alpha   90.00
_cell.angle_beta   90.00
_cell.angle_gamma   90.00
#
_symmetry.space_group_name_H-M   'P 1'
#
loop_
_entity.id
_entity.type
_entity.pdbx_description
1 polymer ?
#
loop_
_entity_poly.entity_id
_entity_poly.type
_entity_poly.pdbx_seq_one_letter_code
_entity_poly.pdbx_strand_id
1 'polypeptide(L)'
;MHHEKRVVILIGILSGICISLGFIRPFDGVITLSELVLQLSGSRGELSMSCNLVELIGFMLRMMPNYIMILVFGNKLYGHFCTASIYVFSRCPNRMKWYGKEMLQLINFICIFELVFLSTTAIASVLRYQVIFSVGGFILLGCHALIFMLWNFTLVLLVNLLAINIGSSAAFTLVMVVQMTCTAALSIINILTKMQIKQDIIYVFLWLNPVAHTVLGWHRSTLLEVELANSRYSLNLVTSILIPALFCIVTVLMGGQLIQKKDLLAEDMEMETI
;
A
#
# COMPACT_ATOMS: atom_id res chain seq x y z
N MET A 1 13.90 15.40 -10.10
CA MET A 1 13.99 13.98 -10.51
C MET A 1 15.17 13.20 -9.91
N HIS A 2 16.45 13.57 -10.11
CA HIS A 2 17.58 12.75 -9.59
C HIS A 2 17.64 12.68 -8.06
N HIS A 3 17.41 13.80 -7.36
CA HIS A 3 17.39 13.84 -5.90
C HIS A 3 16.26 12.97 -5.32
N GLU A 4 15.07 13.07 -5.88
CA GLU A 4 13.88 12.33 -5.42
C GLU A 4 14.06 10.81 -5.58
N LYS A 5 14.65 10.35 -6.68
CA LYS A 5 14.99 8.93 -6.85
C LYS A 5 15.96 8.44 -5.76
N ARG A 6 16.95 9.27 -5.36
CA ARG A 6 17.87 8.93 -4.27
C ARG A 6 17.14 8.83 -2.93
N VAL A 7 16.21 9.73 -2.67
CA VAL A 7 15.38 9.70 -1.45
C VAL A 7 14.54 8.43 -1.40
N VAL A 8 13.86 8.06 -2.49
CA VAL A 8 13.09 6.81 -2.58
C VAL A 8 13.95 5.58 -2.28
N ILE A 9 15.12 5.50 -2.91
CA ILE A 9 16.04 4.38 -2.73
C ILE A 9 16.51 4.32 -1.28
N LEU A 10 16.87 5.46 -0.68
CA LEU A 10 17.31 5.53 0.71
C LEU A 10 16.23 5.07 1.69
N ILE A 11 15.00 5.57 1.52
CA ILE A 11 13.85 5.17 2.35
C ILE A 11 13.60 3.66 2.18
N GLY A 12 13.58 3.16 0.94
CA GLY A 12 13.39 1.73 0.65
C GLY A 12 14.43 0.86 1.35
N ILE A 13 15.72 1.23 1.29
CA ILE A 13 16.82 0.50 1.96
C ILE A 13 16.65 0.51 3.48
N LEU A 14 16.49 1.69 4.08
CA LEU A 14 16.39 1.83 5.53
C LEU A 14 15.15 1.10 6.06
N SER A 15 14.01 1.28 5.39
CA SER A 15 12.76 0.60 5.72
C SER A 15 12.88 -0.92 5.60
N GLY A 16 13.49 -1.44 4.54
CA GLY A 16 13.62 -2.88 4.35
C GLY A 16 14.52 -3.54 5.41
N ILE A 17 15.62 -2.88 5.78
CA ILE A 17 16.49 -3.33 6.87
C ILE A 17 15.73 -3.30 8.21
N CYS A 18 15.05 -2.19 8.51
CA CYS A 18 14.28 -2.05 9.75
C CYS A 18 13.17 -3.10 9.88
N ILE A 19 12.39 -3.32 8.82
CA ILE A 19 11.31 -4.32 8.83
C ILE A 19 11.87 -5.74 8.94
N SER A 20 12.97 -6.05 8.24
CA SER A 20 13.62 -7.35 8.40
C SER A 20 14.03 -7.58 9.86
N LEU A 21 14.74 -6.64 10.49
CA LEU A 21 15.21 -6.73 11.88
C LEU A 21 14.05 -6.81 12.90
N GLY A 22 13.00 -6.02 12.68
CA GLY A 22 11.86 -5.94 13.60
C GLY A 22 10.96 -7.16 13.54
N PHE A 23 10.58 -7.59 12.34
CA PHE A 23 9.43 -8.47 12.14
C PHE A 23 9.76 -9.83 11.53
N ILE A 24 10.88 -9.97 10.82
CA ILE A 24 11.26 -11.26 10.22
C ILE A 24 12.02 -12.08 11.26
N ARG A 25 11.35 -13.13 11.76
CA ARG A 25 11.88 -14.05 12.77
C ARG A 25 11.33 -15.47 12.54
N PRO A 26 12.13 -16.39 11.98
CA PRO A 26 11.79 -17.81 12.01
C PRO A 26 11.99 -18.41 13.41
N PHE A 27 11.29 -19.51 13.69
CA PHE A 27 11.44 -20.25 14.95
C PHE A 27 12.77 -21.02 15.03
N ASP A 28 13.19 -21.66 13.93
CA ASP A 28 14.36 -22.55 13.89
C ASP A 28 15.57 -21.96 13.15
N GLY A 29 15.58 -20.65 12.87
CA GLY A 29 16.65 -20.00 12.08
C GLY A 29 16.60 -20.29 10.58
N VAL A 30 15.70 -21.17 10.15
CA VAL A 30 15.39 -21.49 8.75
C VAL A 30 14.04 -20.87 8.40
N ILE A 31 13.94 -20.19 7.26
CA ILE A 31 12.70 -19.55 6.80
C ILE A 31 12.47 -19.84 5.32
N THR A 32 11.23 -20.17 4.94
CA THR A 32 10.87 -20.26 3.51
C THR A 32 10.62 -18.86 2.94
N LEU A 33 10.85 -18.66 1.64
CA LEU A 33 10.54 -17.38 0.99
C LEU A 33 9.04 -17.02 1.13
N SER A 34 8.15 -18.01 1.07
CA SER A 34 6.72 -17.80 1.28
C SER A 34 6.42 -17.31 2.70
N GLU A 35 6.97 -17.94 3.72
CA GLU A 35 6.81 -17.50 5.12
C GLU A 35 7.36 -16.09 5.34
N LEU A 36 8.52 -15.76 4.76
CA LEU A 36 9.08 -14.42 4.79
C LEU A 36 8.08 -13.38 4.27
N VAL A 37 7.49 -13.64 3.10
CA VAL A 37 6.48 -12.76 2.49
C VAL A 37 5.21 -12.68 3.33
N LEU A 38 4.77 -13.79 3.92
CA LEU A 38 3.62 -13.81 4.82
C LEU A 38 3.86 -12.98 6.08
N GLN A 39 5.09 -12.97 6.61
CA GLN A 39 5.48 -12.16 7.78
C GLN A 39 5.51 -10.66 7.45
N LEU A 40 5.85 -10.27 6.21
CA LEU A 40 5.72 -8.88 5.72
C LEU A 40 4.26 -8.43 5.73
N SER A 41 3.34 -9.32 5.33
CA SER A 41 1.89 -9.07 5.33
C SER A 41 1.20 -9.32 6.67
N GLY A 42 1.94 -9.48 7.78
CA GLY A 42 1.36 -9.49 9.13
C GLY A 42 1.47 -10.81 9.89
N SER A 43 1.77 -11.92 9.21
CA SER A 43 1.83 -13.26 9.81
C SER A 43 2.98 -13.39 10.83
N ARG A 44 2.91 -14.41 11.68
CA ARG A 44 3.95 -14.75 12.67
C ARG A 44 4.39 -16.19 12.42
N GLY A 45 5.44 -16.34 11.61
CA GLY A 45 5.82 -17.64 11.07
C GLY A 45 4.68 -18.26 10.27
N GLU A 46 4.39 -19.52 10.54
CA GLU A 46 3.31 -20.28 9.91
C GLU A 46 1.89 -19.84 10.33
N LEU A 47 1.79 -19.04 11.41
CA LEU A 47 0.50 -18.58 11.93
C LEU A 47 0.04 -17.32 11.20
N SER A 48 -1.13 -17.42 10.59
CA SER A 48 -1.84 -16.29 9.99
C SER A 48 -2.22 -15.24 11.03
N MET A 49 -2.10 -13.96 10.64
CA MET A 49 -2.40 -12.81 11.49
C MET A 49 -3.82 -12.92 12.09
N SER A 50 -3.94 -12.72 13.39
CA SER A 50 -5.21 -12.59 14.10
C SER A 50 -5.68 -11.13 14.14
N CYS A 51 -6.94 -10.91 14.47
CA CYS A 51 -7.52 -9.57 14.52
C CYS A 51 -7.37 -8.91 15.92
N ASN A 52 -6.43 -9.37 16.76
CA ASN A 52 -6.21 -8.78 18.08
C ASN A 52 -5.48 -7.43 17.99
N LEU A 53 -5.63 -6.60 19.03
CA LEU A 53 -5.08 -5.24 18.99
C LEU A 53 -3.55 -5.22 18.82
N VAL A 54 -2.83 -6.15 19.46
CA VAL A 54 -1.37 -6.22 19.41
C VAL A 54 -0.87 -6.55 18.00
N GLU A 55 -1.52 -7.48 17.31
CA GLU A 55 -1.17 -7.88 15.95
C GLU A 55 -1.57 -6.81 14.93
N LEU A 56 -2.70 -6.12 15.14
CA LEU A 56 -3.08 -4.98 14.31
C LEU A 56 -2.07 -3.83 14.46
N ILE A 57 -1.63 -3.50 15.68
CA ILE A 57 -0.56 -2.50 15.88
C ILE A 57 0.73 -2.96 15.19
N GLY A 58 1.11 -4.23 15.35
CA GLY A 58 2.28 -4.80 14.66
C GLY A 58 2.15 -4.72 13.14
N PHE A 59 0.96 -4.90 12.59
CA PHE A 59 0.67 -4.75 11.17
C PHE A 59 0.79 -3.29 10.70
N MET A 60 0.29 -2.33 11.49
CA MET A 60 0.46 -0.90 11.19
C MET A 60 1.94 -0.49 11.17
N LEU A 61 2.75 -1.04 12.08
CA LEU A 61 4.19 -0.82 12.09
C LEU A 61 4.89 -1.45 10.88
N ARG A 62 4.38 -2.57 10.34
CA ARG A 62 4.87 -3.14 9.08
C ARG A 62 4.48 -2.29 7.87
N MET A 63 3.35 -1.60 7.95
CA MET A 63 2.86 -0.65 6.93
C MET A 63 3.53 0.73 7.00
N MET A 64 4.28 1.05 8.06
CA MET A 64 4.96 2.36 8.22
C MET A 64 5.76 2.83 7.00
N PRO A 65 6.57 1.99 6.33
CA PRO A 65 7.29 2.40 5.12
C PRO A 65 6.35 2.96 4.04
N ASN A 66 5.17 2.35 3.89
CA ASN A 66 4.15 2.80 2.94
C ASN A 66 3.57 4.16 3.35
N TYR A 67 3.36 4.39 4.65
CA TYR A 67 2.87 5.69 5.16
C TYR A 67 3.87 6.81 4.93
N ILE A 68 5.17 6.53 5.15
CA ILE A 68 6.25 7.49 4.85
C ILE A 68 6.25 7.82 3.36
N MET A 69 6.06 6.82 2.49
CA MET A 69 5.95 7.04 1.05
C MET A 69 4.74 7.91 0.68
N ILE A 70 3.58 7.67 1.30
CA ILE A 70 2.39 8.51 1.09
C ILE A 70 2.65 9.94 1.53
N LEU A 71 3.36 10.14 2.65
CA LEU A 71 3.72 11.48 3.14
C LEU A 71 4.67 12.20 2.18
N VAL A 72 5.70 11.53 1.66
CA VAL A 72 6.70 12.14 0.77
C VAL A 72 6.13 12.46 -0.62
N PHE A 73 5.26 11.61 -1.17
CA PHE A 73 4.72 11.76 -2.52
C PHE A 73 3.29 12.30 -2.58
N GLY A 74 2.60 12.42 -1.44
CA GLY A 74 1.21 12.86 -1.34
C GLY A 74 0.96 14.30 -1.77
N ASN A 75 2.01 15.13 -1.85
CA ASN A 75 1.92 16.53 -2.28
C ASN A 75 2.54 16.77 -3.67
N LYS A 76 3.08 15.74 -4.32
CA LYS A 76 3.90 15.94 -5.51
C LYS A 76 3.11 16.42 -6.73
N LEU A 77 2.04 15.70 -7.06
CA LEU A 77 1.16 16.05 -8.16
C LEU A 77 0.37 17.33 -7.83
N TYR A 78 -0.04 17.54 -6.57
CA TYR A 78 -0.69 18.79 -6.16
C TYR A 78 0.22 20.01 -6.36
N GLY A 79 1.46 20.00 -5.85
CA GLY A 79 2.40 21.10 -6.04
C GLY A 79 2.72 21.36 -7.53
N HIS A 80 2.88 20.29 -8.32
CA HIS A 80 3.04 20.42 -9.76
C HIS A 80 1.77 20.98 -10.44
N PHE A 81 0.58 20.62 -9.95
CA PHE A 81 -0.69 21.15 -10.45
C PHE A 81 -0.80 22.67 -10.19
N CYS A 82 -0.46 23.15 -8.99
CA CYS A 82 -0.46 24.58 -8.66
C CYS A 82 0.50 25.39 -9.55
N THR A 83 1.66 24.82 -9.86
CA THR A 83 2.59 25.47 -10.80
C THR A 83 2.07 25.40 -12.24
N ALA A 84 1.53 24.25 -12.64
CA ALA A 84 1.05 24.04 -14.00
C ALA A 84 -0.20 24.85 -14.33
N SER A 85 -1.09 25.08 -13.36
CA SER A 85 -2.32 25.85 -13.53
C SER A 85 -2.05 27.28 -13.99
N ILE A 86 -1.01 27.91 -13.44
CA ILE A 86 -0.56 29.27 -13.80
C ILE A 86 0.28 29.27 -15.08
N TYR A 87 1.34 28.46 -15.12
CA TYR A 87 2.39 28.60 -16.13
C TYR A 87 2.26 27.70 -17.36
N VAL A 88 1.65 26.52 -17.21
CA VAL A 88 1.64 25.47 -18.25
C VAL A 88 0.31 25.43 -18.98
N PHE A 89 -0.80 25.41 -18.25
CA PHE A 89 -2.14 25.28 -18.85
C PHE A 89 -2.59 26.55 -19.57
N SER A 90 -1.93 27.69 -19.32
CA SER A 90 -2.08 28.92 -20.12
C SER A 90 -1.49 28.79 -21.54
N ARG A 91 -0.52 27.89 -21.76
CA ARG A 91 0.20 27.73 -23.03
C ARG A 91 -0.05 26.39 -23.73
N CYS A 92 -0.33 25.33 -22.96
CA CYS A 92 -0.54 23.97 -23.44
C CYS A 92 -1.89 23.45 -22.91
N PRO A 93 -2.95 23.40 -23.73
CA PRO A 93 -4.30 23.11 -23.24
C PRO A 93 -4.55 21.62 -22.95
N ASN A 94 -3.66 20.71 -23.37
CA ASN A 94 -3.87 19.27 -23.17
C ASN A 94 -3.50 18.82 -21.75
N ARG A 95 -4.41 19.07 -20.81
CA ARG A 95 -4.28 18.73 -19.38
C ARG A 95 -4.22 17.23 -19.13
N MET A 96 -4.89 16.42 -19.95
CA MET A 96 -4.86 14.95 -19.81
C MET A 96 -3.50 14.36 -20.13
N LYS A 97 -2.82 14.89 -21.15
CA LYS A 97 -1.45 14.48 -21.47
C LYS A 97 -0.48 14.86 -20.35
N TRP A 98 -0.69 16.02 -19.71
CA TRP A 98 0.07 16.42 -18.54
C TRP A 98 -0.19 15.46 -17.35
N TYR A 99 -1.46 15.21 -17.02
CA TYR A 99 -1.83 14.30 -15.94
C TYR A 99 -1.28 12.88 -16.14
N GLY A 100 -1.35 12.35 -17.37
CA GLY A 100 -0.76 11.05 -17.70
C GLY A 100 0.76 10.98 -17.45
N LYS A 101 1.49 12.07 -17.73
CA LYS A 101 2.93 12.15 -17.44
C LYS A 101 3.20 12.17 -15.94
N GLU A 102 2.43 12.93 -15.17
CA GLU A 102 2.58 13.00 -13.71
C GLU A 102 2.24 11.66 -13.04
N MET A 103 1.17 10.99 -13.49
CA MET A 103 0.83 9.64 -13.02
C MET A 103 1.95 8.63 -13.31
N LEU A 104 2.51 8.64 -14.53
CA LEU A 104 3.61 7.73 -14.88
C LEU A 104 4.85 7.97 -14.01
N GLN A 105 5.13 9.23 -13.66
CA GLN A 105 6.21 9.54 -12.72
C GLN A 105 5.92 8.99 -11.32
N LEU A 106 4.70 9.15 -10.80
CA LEU A 106 4.30 8.59 -9.50
C LEU A 106 4.41 7.06 -9.48
N ILE A 107 3.91 6.38 -10.51
CA ILE A 107 4.03 4.93 -10.66
C ILE A 107 5.51 4.52 -10.63
N ASN A 108 6.37 5.21 -11.36
CA ASN A 108 7.80 4.91 -11.38
C ASN A 108 8.44 5.03 -9.99
N PHE A 109 8.12 6.06 -9.21
CA PHE A 109 8.64 6.20 -7.84
C PHE A 109 8.16 5.08 -6.92
N ILE A 110 6.88 4.70 -7.01
CA ILE A 110 6.30 3.62 -6.19
C ILE A 110 6.89 2.26 -6.58
N CYS A 111 7.06 1.99 -7.87
CA CYS A 111 7.70 0.76 -8.33
C CYS A 111 9.16 0.66 -7.85
N ILE A 112 9.93 1.74 -7.97
CA ILE A 112 11.32 1.77 -7.47
C ILE A 112 11.34 1.53 -5.96
N PHE A 113 10.47 2.22 -5.21
CA PHE A 113 10.36 2.04 -3.77
C PHE A 113 10.10 0.58 -3.41
N GLU A 114 9.04 -0.02 -3.98
CA GLU A 114 8.61 -1.36 -3.62
C GLU A 114 9.68 -2.40 -3.95
N LEU A 115 10.31 -2.30 -5.12
CA LEU A 115 11.39 -3.21 -5.51
C LEU A 115 12.61 -3.09 -4.59
N VAL A 116 13.00 -1.87 -4.22
CA VAL A 116 14.12 -1.63 -3.30
C VAL A 116 13.77 -2.11 -1.88
N PHE A 117 12.56 -1.84 -1.41
CA PHE A 117 12.07 -2.27 -0.11
C PHE A 117 12.07 -3.80 0.01
N LEU A 118 11.49 -4.51 -0.97
CA LEU A 118 11.41 -5.97 -0.94
C LEU A 118 12.78 -6.62 -1.11
N SER A 119 13.60 -6.12 -2.04
CA SER A 119 14.95 -6.67 -2.25
C SER A 119 15.84 -6.48 -1.02
N THR A 120 15.83 -5.31 -0.39
CA THR A 120 16.64 -5.05 0.80
C THR A 120 16.15 -5.85 2.00
N THR A 121 14.83 -6.04 2.14
CA THR A 121 14.26 -6.92 3.16
C THR A 121 14.67 -8.39 2.96
N ALA A 122 14.60 -8.87 1.72
CA ALA A 122 15.00 -10.23 1.38
C ALA A 122 16.52 -10.45 1.62
N ILE A 123 17.37 -9.52 1.16
CA ILE A 123 18.82 -9.57 1.37
C ILE A 123 19.16 -9.54 2.86
N ALA A 124 18.57 -8.63 3.64
CA ALA A 124 18.78 -8.55 5.09
C ALA A 124 18.37 -9.84 5.81
N SER A 125 17.35 -10.52 5.29
CA SER A 125 16.88 -11.81 5.84
C SER A 125 17.82 -12.96 5.46
N VAL A 126 18.32 -13.01 4.22
CA VAL A 126 19.33 -13.99 3.77
C VAL A 126 20.64 -13.86 4.57
N LEU A 127 21.03 -12.64 4.94
CA LEU A 127 22.21 -12.40 5.76
C LEU A 127 22.06 -12.86 7.21
N ARG A 128 20.82 -13.04 7.69
CA ARG A 128 20.51 -13.42 9.08
C ARG A 128 20.08 -14.86 9.26
N TYR A 129 19.44 -15.43 8.24
CA TYR A 129 18.73 -16.71 8.32
C TYR A 129 18.97 -17.55 7.07
N GLN A 130 18.81 -18.86 7.20
CA GLN A 130 18.83 -19.75 6.05
C GLN A 130 17.50 -19.65 5.30
N VAL A 131 17.49 -18.96 4.16
CA VAL A 131 16.29 -18.78 3.33
C VAL A 131 16.17 -19.91 2.32
N ILE A 132 15.06 -20.65 2.38
CA ILE A 132 14.72 -21.68 1.39
C ILE A 132 13.86 -21.03 0.29
N PHE A 133 14.39 -21.03 -0.93
CA PHE A 133 13.72 -20.49 -2.09
C PHE A 133 12.79 -21.55 -2.72
N SER A 134 11.55 -21.17 -3.00
CA SER A 134 10.57 -21.99 -3.71
C SER A 134 9.90 -21.18 -4.82
N VAL A 135 9.43 -21.87 -5.86
CA VAL A 135 8.72 -21.22 -6.98
C VAL A 135 7.45 -20.52 -6.47
N GLY A 136 6.67 -21.17 -5.61
CA GLY A 136 5.49 -20.56 -5.01
C GLY A 136 5.82 -19.36 -4.11
N GLY A 137 6.97 -19.37 -3.43
CA GLY A 137 7.47 -18.21 -2.68
C GLY A 137 7.74 -16.99 -3.58
N PHE A 138 8.31 -17.19 -4.78
CA PHE A 138 8.51 -16.09 -5.74
C PHE A 138 7.20 -15.58 -6.34
N ILE A 139 6.26 -16.48 -6.64
CA ILE A 139 4.92 -16.08 -7.11
C ILE A 139 4.21 -15.26 -6.02
N LEU A 140 4.25 -15.71 -4.77
CA LEU A 140 3.66 -15.00 -3.64
C LEU A 140 4.33 -13.63 -3.40
N LEU A 141 5.66 -13.54 -3.53
CA LEU A 141 6.40 -12.27 -3.49
C LEU A 141 5.92 -11.32 -4.60
N GLY A 142 5.72 -11.83 -5.82
CA GLY A 142 5.17 -11.05 -6.93
C GLY A 142 3.75 -10.55 -6.65
N CYS A 143 2.88 -11.40 -6.08
CA CYS A 143 1.54 -11.01 -5.65
C CYS A 143 1.57 -9.94 -4.56
N HIS A 144 2.46 -10.09 -3.56
CA HIS A 144 2.69 -9.08 -2.52
C HIS A 144 3.06 -7.74 -3.14
N ALA A 145 4.11 -7.72 -3.97
CA ALA A 145 4.58 -6.51 -4.62
C ALA A 145 3.47 -5.84 -5.43
N LEU A 146 2.68 -6.61 -6.20
CA LEU A 146 1.60 -6.07 -7.01
C LEU A 146 0.48 -5.45 -6.16
N ILE A 147 0.01 -6.14 -5.12
CA ILE A 147 -1.04 -5.63 -4.24
C ILE A 147 -0.59 -4.33 -3.57
N PHE A 148 0.63 -4.31 -3.03
CA PHE A 148 1.16 -3.13 -2.34
C PHE A 148 1.46 -1.97 -3.31
N MET A 149 1.94 -2.24 -4.53
CA MET A 149 2.09 -1.19 -5.56
C MET A 149 0.75 -0.55 -5.91
N LEU A 150 -0.30 -1.34 -6.16
CA LEU A 150 -1.63 -0.83 -6.49
C LEU A 150 -2.22 -0.05 -5.31
N TRP A 151 -2.10 -0.59 -4.09
CA TRP A 151 -2.57 0.05 -2.88
C TRP A 151 -1.89 1.40 -2.63
N ASN A 152 -0.55 1.42 -2.65
CA ASN A 152 0.24 2.64 -2.44
C ASN A 152 -0.04 3.68 -3.52
N PHE A 153 -0.15 3.26 -4.79
CA PHE A 153 -0.49 4.18 -5.88
C PHE A 153 -1.86 4.82 -5.68
N THR A 154 -2.86 4.03 -5.31
CA THR A 154 -4.21 4.54 -5.01
C THR A 154 -4.17 5.60 -3.92
N LEU A 155 -3.52 5.31 -2.79
CA LEU A 155 -3.48 6.23 -1.64
C LEU A 155 -2.68 7.50 -1.94
N VAL A 156 -1.50 7.38 -2.57
CA VAL A 156 -0.68 8.54 -2.97
C VAL A 156 -1.48 9.43 -3.92
N LEU A 157 -2.11 8.84 -4.95
CA LEU A 157 -2.90 9.60 -5.90
C LEU A 157 -4.12 10.25 -5.23
N LEU A 158 -4.80 9.53 -4.33
CA LEU A 158 -5.95 10.05 -3.61
C LEU A 158 -5.60 11.27 -2.74
N VAL A 159 -4.48 11.23 -2.01
CA VAL A 159 -3.99 12.39 -1.24
C VAL A 159 -3.75 13.58 -2.17
N ASN A 160 -3.05 13.37 -3.29
CA ASN A 160 -2.77 14.44 -4.25
C ASN A 160 -4.04 15.05 -4.85
N LEU A 161 -5.04 14.22 -5.19
CA LEU A 161 -6.29 14.69 -5.77
C LEU A 161 -7.17 15.42 -4.76
N LEU A 162 -7.21 14.95 -3.51
CA LEU A 162 -7.90 15.65 -2.43
C LEU A 162 -7.22 16.97 -2.09
N ALA A 163 -5.89 17.04 -2.14
CA ALA A 163 -5.13 18.24 -1.84
C ALA A 163 -5.50 19.41 -2.76
N ILE A 164 -5.88 19.15 -4.02
CA ILE A 164 -6.40 20.16 -4.95
C ILE A 164 -7.67 20.87 -4.42
N ASN A 165 -8.45 20.23 -3.54
CA ASN A 165 -9.71 20.77 -3.04
C ASN A 165 -9.66 21.19 -1.57
N ILE A 166 -8.91 20.49 -0.71
CA ILE A 166 -8.90 20.72 0.74
C ILE A 166 -7.50 20.98 1.32
N GLY A 167 -6.47 21.02 0.48
CA GLY A 167 -5.08 21.29 0.88
C GLY A 167 -4.33 20.02 1.28
N SER A 168 -3.00 20.07 1.22
CA SER A 168 -2.15 18.88 1.37
C SER A 168 -2.27 18.24 2.77
N SER A 169 -2.20 19.07 3.82
CA SER A 169 -2.25 18.61 5.21
C SER A 169 -3.58 17.92 5.55
N ALA A 170 -4.70 18.53 5.16
CA ALA A 170 -6.03 17.96 5.40
C ALA A 170 -6.27 16.69 4.56
N ALA A 171 -5.83 16.68 3.29
CA ALA A 171 -5.93 15.52 2.42
C ALA A 171 -5.14 14.32 2.96
N PHE A 172 -3.89 14.54 3.39
CA PHE A 172 -3.07 13.49 3.99
C PHE A 172 -3.72 12.96 5.27
N THR A 173 -4.15 13.84 6.17
CA THR A 173 -4.81 13.46 7.43
C THR A 173 -6.06 12.64 7.17
N LEU A 174 -6.90 13.06 6.23
CA LEU A 174 -8.14 12.36 5.90
C LEU A 174 -7.88 10.93 5.40
N VAL A 175 -6.98 10.76 4.42
CA VAL A 175 -6.67 9.44 3.86
C VAL A 175 -6.05 8.52 4.91
N MET A 176 -5.14 9.06 5.73
CA MET A 176 -4.53 8.30 6.82
C MET A 176 -5.56 7.87 7.86
N VAL A 177 -6.44 8.77 8.33
CA VAL A 177 -7.50 8.44 9.28
C VAL A 177 -8.40 7.33 8.73
N VAL A 178 -8.85 7.43 7.49
CA VAL A 178 -9.68 6.39 6.86
C VAL A 178 -8.96 5.04 6.85
N GLN A 179 -7.68 5.00 6.47
CA GLN A 179 -6.92 3.74 6.46
C GLN A 179 -6.70 3.17 7.88
N MET A 180 -6.38 4.02 8.86
CA MET A 180 -6.25 3.63 10.27
C MET A 180 -7.58 3.05 10.79
N THR A 181 -8.71 3.69 10.47
CA THR A 181 -10.05 3.23 10.84
C THR A 181 -10.39 1.89 10.17
N CYS A 182 -10.10 1.71 8.88
CA CYS A 182 -10.28 0.43 8.21
C CYS A 182 -9.46 -0.67 8.89
N THR A 183 -8.22 -0.38 9.28
CA THR A 183 -7.39 -1.36 9.98
C THR A 183 -7.92 -1.67 11.38
N ALA A 184 -8.32 -0.64 12.13
CA ALA A 184 -8.93 -0.81 13.45
C ALA A 184 -10.25 -1.58 13.38
N ALA A 185 -11.04 -1.39 12.32
CA ALA A 185 -12.30 -2.10 12.09
C ALA A 185 -12.10 -3.61 11.94
N LEU A 186 -10.91 -4.08 11.54
CA LEU A 186 -10.61 -5.53 11.52
C LEU A 186 -10.73 -6.15 12.92
N SER A 187 -10.52 -5.38 14.00
CA SER A 187 -10.71 -5.87 15.37
C SER A 187 -12.15 -6.33 15.67
N ILE A 188 -13.14 -5.84 14.92
CA ILE A 188 -14.55 -6.24 15.02
C ILE A 188 -14.71 -7.73 14.71
N ILE A 189 -13.85 -8.30 13.85
CA ILE A 189 -13.91 -9.72 13.50
C ILE A 189 -13.74 -10.61 14.72
N ASN A 190 -12.91 -10.23 15.69
CA ASN A 190 -12.77 -10.97 16.94
C ASN A 190 -14.08 -10.96 17.74
N ILE A 191 -14.81 -9.85 17.73
CA ILE A 191 -16.11 -9.73 18.41
C ILE A 191 -17.13 -10.62 17.70
N LEU A 192 -17.22 -10.53 16.37
CA LEU A 192 -18.12 -11.36 15.55
C LEU A 192 -17.86 -12.86 15.75
N THR A 193 -16.58 -13.25 15.81
CA THR A 193 -16.18 -14.63 16.05
C THR A 193 -16.58 -15.09 17.45
N LYS A 194 -16.39 -14.25 18.49
CA LYS A 194 -16.82 -14.55 19.87
C LYS A 194 -18.33 -14.68 19.99
N MET A 195 -19.08 -13.89 19.22
CA MET A 195 -20.54 -13.95 19.14
C MET A 195 -21.06 -15.13 18.29
N GLN A 196 -20.18 -16.00 17.81
CA GLN A 196 -20.52 -17.15 16.96
C GLN A 196 -21.36 -16.76 15.72
N ILE A 197 -21.11 -15.58 15.17
CA ILE A 197 -21.77 -15.11 13.94
C ILE A 197 -21.35 -16.01 12.77
N LYS A 198 -22.28 -16.22 11.82
CA LYS A 198 -22.04 -17.03 10.62
C LYS A 198 -20.79 -16.57 9.87
N GLN A 199 -19.98 -17.52 9.43
CA GLN A 199 -18.72 -17.26 8.70
C GLN A 199 -18.94 -16.43 7.43
N ASP A 200 -20.09 -16.58 6.76
CA ASP A 200 -20.43 -15.79 5.57
C ASP A 200 -20.47 -14.28 5.85
N ILE A 201 -20.94 -13.87 7.03
CA ILE A 201 -21.00 -12.46 7.42
C ILE A 201 -19.59 -11.92 7.68
N ILE A 202 -18.74 -12.73 8.32
CA ILE A 202 -17.33 -12.39 8.55
C ILE A 202 -16.58 -12.25 7.20
N TYR A 203 -16.85 -13.17 6.27
CA TYR A 203 -16.30 -13.10 4.92
C TYR A 203 -16.72 -11.83 4.18
N VAL A 204 -18.00 -11.46 4.21
CA VAL A 204 -18.50 -10.22 3.61
C VAL A 204 -17.84 -8.99 4.24
N PHE A 205 -17.68 -8.97 5.56
CA PHE A 205 -17.01 -7.87 6.26
C PHE A 205 -15.55 -7.72 5.82
N LEU A 206 -14.81 -8.83 5.71
CA LEU A 206 -13.44 -8.85 5.23
C LEU A 206 -13.36 -8.39 3.77
N TRP A 207 -14.26 -8.86 2.92
CA TRP A 207 -14.30 -8.51 1.50
C TRP A 207 -14.62 -7.02 1.26
N LEU A 208 -15.41 -6.39 2.13
CA LEU A 208 -15.68 -4.95 2.07
C LEU A 208 -14.52 -4.10 2.57
N ASN A 209 -13.66 -4.65 3.44
CA ASN A 209 -12.57 -3.91 4.04
C ASN A 209 -11.33 -3.96 3.13
N PRO A 210 -10.93 -2.83 2.51
CA PRO A 210 -9.83 -2.83 1.56
C PRO A 210 -8.48 -3.23 2.18
N VAL A 211 -8.28 -2.99 3.48
CA VAL A 211 -7.05 -3.35 4.19
C VAL A 211 -6.92 -4.88 4.32
N ALA A 212 -8.03 -5.62 4.41
CA ALA A 212 -7.99 -7.08 4.52
C ALA A 212 -7.30 -7.74 3.31
N HIS A 213 -7.43 -7.15 2.13
CA HIS A 213 -6.81 -7.63 0.89
C HIS A 213 -5.28 -7.47 0.87
N THR A 214 -4.69 -6.74 1.81
CA THR A 214 -3.23 -6.60 1.96
C THR A 214 -2.60 -7.65 2.88
N VAL A 215 -3.43 -8.38 3.64
CA VAL A 215 -3.00 -9.42 4.59
C VAL A 215 -2.94 -10.79 3.90
N LEU A 216 -1.80 -11.11 3.29
CA LEU A 216 -1.63 -12.34 2.49
C LEU A 216 -1.97 -13.64 3.24
N GLY A 217 -1.70 -13.71 4.55
CA GLY A 217 -2.04 -14.88 5.39
C GLY A 217 -3.55 -15.17 5.53
N TRP A 218 -4.43 -14.33 4.98
CA TRP A 218 -5.88 -14.56 4.95
C TRP A 218 -6.38 -15.11 3.61
N HIS A 219 -5.49 -15.26 2.63
CA HIS A 219 -5.85 -15.61 1.27
C HIS A 219 -5.74 -17.09 0.98
N ARG A 220 -6.55 -17.57 0.02
CA ARG A 220 -6.45 -18.89 -0.57
C ARG A 220 -6.30 -18.76 -2.09
N SER A 221 -5.53 -19.66 -2.68
CA SER A 221 -5.33 -19.75 -4.13
C SER A 221 -5.06 -21.20 -4.51
N THR A 222 -5.61 -21.63 -5.65
CA THR A 222 -5.32 -22.96 -6.24
C THR A 222 -3.88 -23.07 -6.75
N LEU A 223 -3.26 -21.94 -7.09
CA LEU A 223 -1.87 -21.89 -7.55
C LEU A 223 -0.86 -21.99 -6.40
N LEU A 224 -1.27 -21.60 -5.19
CA LEU A 224 -0.41 -21.47 -4.00
C LEU A 224 -0.99 -22.25 -2.81
N GLU A 225 -1.55 -23.43 -3.08
CA GLU A 225 -2.24 -24.22 -2.05
C GLU A 225 -1.32 -24.61 -0.90
N VAL A 226 -0.04 -24.90 -1.19
CA VAL A 226 0.95 -25.28 -0.18
C VAL A 226 1.33 -24.06 0.67
N GLU A 227 1.61 -22.93 0.03
CA GLU A 227 2.07 -21.71 0.69
C GLU A 227 0.97 -21.01 1.50
N LEU A 228 -0.29 -21.19 1.11
CA LEU A 228 -1.47 -20.58 1.74
C LEU A 228 -2.35 -21.60 2.49
N ALA A 229 -1.84 -22.80 2.76
CA ALA A 229 -2.58 -23.87 3.42
C ALA A 229 -3.17 -23.45 4.78
N ASN A 230 -2.43 -22.63 5.54
CA ASN A 230 -2.78 -22.16 6.88
C ASN A 230 -3.62 -20.86 6.89
N SER A 231 -4.26 -20.54 5.77
CA SER A 231 -5.09 -19.34 5.66
C SER A 231 -6.29 -19.37 6.61
N ARG A 232 -6.49 -18.26 7.33
CA ARG A 232 -7.56 -18.14 8.34
C ARG A 232 -8.96 -17.95 7.76
N TYR A 233 -9.10 -17.11 6.74
CA TYR A 233 -10.41 -16.62 6.27
C TYR A 233 -10.71 -16.95 4.81
N SER A 234 -9.75 -17.53 4.08
CA SER A 234 -9.92 -18.03 2.71
C SER A 234 -10.38 -16.98 1.68
N LEU A 235 -9.91 -15.74 1.82
CA LEU A 235 -10.13 -14.70 0.81
C LEU A 235 -9.50 -15.10 -0.52
N ASN A 236 -10.17 -14.89 -1.64
CA ASN A 236 -9.58 -15.24 -2.92
C ASN A 236 -8.42 -14.25 -3.25
N LEU A 237 -7.24 -14.79 -3.56
CA LEU A 237 -6.06 -13.97 -3.89
C LEU A 237 -6.30 -13.12 -5.15
N VAL A 238 -6.98 -13.67 -6.15
CA VAL A 238 -7.26 -12.97 -7.41
C VAL A 238 -8.17 -11.77 -7.17
N THR A 239 -9.24 -11.94 -6.38
CA THR A 239 -10.13 -10.82 -6.04
C THR A 239 -9.40 -9.72 -5.29
N SER A 240 -8.41 -10.09 -4.50
CA SER A 240 -7.61 -9.17 -3.68
C SER A 240 -6.57 -8.39 -4.48
N ILE A 241 -6.26 -8.83 -5.70
CA ILE A 241 -5.53 -8.04 -6.71
C ILE A 241 -6.50 -7.15 -7.49
N LEU A 242 -7.67 -7.69 -7.87
CA LEU A 242 -8.66 -6.97 -8.68
C LEU A 242 -9.28 -5.78 -7.93
N ILE A 243 -9.51 -5.87 -6.62
CA ILE A 243 -10.11 -4.79 -5.83
C ILE A 243 -9.19 -3.55 -5.77
N PRO A 244 -7.91 -3.64 -5.38
CA PRO A 244 -6.97 -2.52 -5.49
C PRO A 244 -6.81 -2.00 -6.92
N ALA A 245 -6.82 -2.88 -7.93
CA ALA A 245 -6.77 -2.46 -9.33
C ALA A 245 -8.01 -1.64 -9.74
N LEU A 246 -9.19 -2.05 -9.28
CA LEU A 246 -10.44 -1.30 -9.49
C LEU A 246 -10.36 0.07 -8.82
N PHE A 247 -9.89 0.14 -7.56
CA PHE A 247 -9.68 1.42 -6.88
C PHE A 247 -8.70 2.31 -7.65
N CYS A 248 -7.58 1.76 -8.13
CA CYS A 248 -6.64 2.50 -8.97
C CYS A 248 -7.34 3.10 -10.20
N ILE A 249 -8.11 2.31 -10.94
CA ILE A 249 -8.82 2.76 -12.14
C ILE A 249 -9.80 3.88 -11.80
N VAL A 250 -10.61 3.70 -10.75
CA VAL A 250 -11.58 4.71 -10.30
C VAL A 250 -10.87 6.02 -9.91
N THR A 251 -9.83 5.95 -9.10
CA THR A 251 -9.07 7.13 -8.66
C THR A 251 -8.40 7.84 -9.84
N VAL A 252 -7.85 7.10 -10.80
CA VAL A 252 -7.26 7.66 -12.04
C VAL A 252 -8.31 8.41 -12.84
N LEU A 253 -9.49 7.83 -13.06
CA LEU A 253 -10.58 8.45 -13.82
C LEU A 253 -11.12 9.70 -13.10
N MET A 254 -11.33 9.62 -11.78
CA MET A 254 -11.74 10.76 -10.96
C MET A 254 -10.74 11.91 -11.05
N GLY A 255 -9.43 11.62 -10.97
CA GLY A 255 -8.38 12.63 -11.10
C GLY A 255 -8.33 13.27 -12.48
N GLY A 256 -8.52 12.48 -13.54
CA GLY A 256 -8.62 13.00 -14.90
C GLY A 256 -9.80 13.97 -15.07
N GLN A 257 -10.97 13.62 -14.55
CA GLN A 257 -12.14 14.50 -14.57
C GLN A 257 -11.93 15.76 -13.73
N LEU A 258 -11.32 15.64 -12.55
CA LEU A 258 -11.02 16.77 -11.67
C LEU A 258 -10.11 17.79 -12.36
N ILE A 259 -8.99 17.34 -12.93
CA ILE A 259 -7.99 18.21 -13.58
C ILE A 259 -8.54 18.89 -14.84
N GLN A 260 -9.44 18.22 -15.57
CA GLN A 260 -10.12 18.83 -16.71
C GLN A 260 -11.06 19.97 -16.29
N LYS A 261 -11.81 19.78 -15.20
CA LYS A 261 -12.88 20.70 -14.78
C LYS A 261 -12.40 21.84 -13.89
N LYS A 262 -11.31 21.65 -13.14
CA LYS A 262 -10.81 22.66 -12.20
C LYS A 262 -10.31 23.91 -12.94
N ASP A 263 -10.68 25.08 -12.44
CA ASP A 263 -10.24 26.36 -13.00
C ASP A 263 -8.74 26.61 -12.76
N LEU A 264 -8.14 27.41 -13.64
CA LEU A 264 -6.70 27.62 -13.73
C LEU A 264 -6.12 28.51 -12.63
N LEU A 265 -6.96 29.25 -11.92
CA LEU A 265 -6.57 30.15 -10.84
C LEU A 265 -6.74 29.45 -9.49
N ALA A 266 -6.18 28.25 -9.35
CA ALA A 266 -6.02 27.66 -8.03
C ALA A 266 -4.86 28.37 -7.36
N GLU A 267 -5.16 29.34 -6.48
CA GLU A 267 -4.19 29.85 -5.51
C GLU A 267 -3.73 28.68 -4.63
N ASP A 268 -2.44 28.66 -4.30
CA ASP A 268 -1.89 27.71 -3.37
C ASP A 268 -2.53 27.97 -2.00
N MET A 269 -3.42 27.07 -1.56
CA MET A 269 -4.18 27.24 -0.32
C MET A 269 -3.27 27.23 0.92
N GLU A 270 -2.01 26.82 0.78
CA GLU A 270 -1.03 26.89 1.87
C GLU A 270 -0.48 28.32 2.07
N MET A 271 -0.55 29.20 1.06
CA MET A 271 -0.08 30.59 1.17
C MET A 271 -1.06 31.52 1.92
N GLU A 272 -2.29 31.10 2.18
CA GLU A 272 -3.27 31.88 2.98
C GLU A 272 -3.07 31.73 4.50
N THR A 273 -2.16 30.86 4.95
CA THR A 273 -1.98 30.54 6.38
C THR A 273 -0.74 31.16 7.05
N ILE A 274 -0.08 32.13 6.39
CA ILE A 274 1.07 32.89 6.94
C ILE A 274 0.66 34.33 7.26
#